data_AF-A0A3B0X6T0-F1
#
_entry.id   AF-A0A3B0X6T0-F1
#
_cell.length_a   1.000
_cell.length_b   1.000
_cell.length_c   1.000
_cell.angle_alpha   90.00
_cell.angle_beta   90.00
_cell.angle_gamma   90.00
#
_symmetry.space_group_name_H-M   'P 1'
#
loop_
_entity.id
_entity.type
_entity.pdbx_description
1 polymer ?
#
loop_
_entity_poly.entity_id
_entity_poly.type
_entity_poly.pdbx_seq_one_letter_code
_entity_poly.pdbx_strand_id
1 'polypeptide(L)' 'TADYLLKVLVKDMRHYEHFLLDKLTGLDGVRGVHSSFVLRKVIERTELFVG' A
#
# COMPACT_ATOMS: atom_id res chain seq x y z
N THR A 1 3.93 14.27 -5.76
CA THR A 1 3.16 14.39 -4.51
C THR A 1 1.96 13.48 -4.60
N ALA A 2 1.63 12.74 -3.54
CA ALA A 2 0.47 11.83 -3.51
C ALA A 2 -0.56 12.37 -2.51
N ASP A 3 -1.84 12.31 -2.87
CA ASP A 3 -2.94 12.77 -2.02
C ASP A 3 -3.31 11.73 -0.93
N TYR A 4 -3.00 10.45 -1.19
CA TYR A 4 -3.32 9.33 -0.30
C TYR A 4 -2.14 8.36 -0.16
N LEU A 5 -2.03 7.73 1.01
CA LEU A 5 -1.09 6.65 1.30
C LEU A 5 -1.84 5.40 1.73
N LEU A 6 -1.60 4.29 1.04
CA LEU A 6 -2.18 2.99 1.36
C LEU A 6 -1.08 2.03 1.81
N LYS A 7 -1.31 1.33 2.92
CA LYS A 7 -0.47 0.22 3.38
C LYS A 7 -1.24 -1.08 3.19
N VAL A 8 -0.80 -1.90 2.24
CA VAL A 8 -1.46 -3.17 1.89
C VAL A 8 -0.54 -4.35 2.17
N LEU A 9 -1.12 -5.47 2.60
CA LEU A 9 -0.44 -6.75 2.71
C LEU A 9 -0.89 -7.64 1.56
N VAL A 10 0.06 -8.17 0.81
CA VAL A 10 -0.16 -9.00 -0.38
C VAL A 10 0.63 -10.29 -0.26
N LYS A 11 0.11 -11.37 -0.85
CA LYS A 11 0.74 -12.69 -0.78
C LYS A 11 2.04 -12.77 -1.57
N ASP A 12 2.04 -12.23 -2.80
CA ASP A 12 3.19 -12.18 -3.69
C ASP A 12 3.01 -11.06 -4.75
N MET A 13 3.98 -10.91 -5.66
CA MET A 13 3.94 -9.87 -6.70
C MET A 13 2.81 -10.05 -7.72
N ARG A 14 2.35 -11.27 -8.00
CA ARG A 14 1.22 -11.51 -8.91
C ARG A 14 -0.08 -11.00 -8.29
N HIS A 15 -0.25 -11.20 -6.99
CA HIS A 15 -1.41 -10.67 -6.27
C HIS A 15 -1.35 -9.14 -6.14
N TYR A 16 -0.16 -8.57 -6.00
CA TYR A 16 0.03 -7.12 -6.04
C TYR A 16 -0.38 -6.54 -7.40
N GLU A 17 0.05 -7.16 -8.51
CA GLU A 17 -0.29 -6.69 -9.86
C GLU A 17 -1.81 -6.76 -10.12
N HIS A 18 -2.45 -7.87 -9.76
CA HIS A 18 -3.90 -8.00 -9.86
C HIS A 18 -4.63 -6.97 -8.99
N PHE A 19 -4.17 -6.71 -7.77
CA PHE A 19 -4.73 -5.66 -6.91
C PHE A 19 -4.58 -4.26 -7.55
N LEU A 20 -3.40 -3.97 -8.11
CA LEU A 20 -3.14 -2.69 -8.75
C LEU A 20 -4.07 -2.47 -9.95
N LEU A 21 -4.14 -3.44 -10.86
CA LEU A 21 -4.86 -3.31 -12.13
C LEU A 21 -6.39 -3.40 -11.95
N ASP A 22 -6.85 -4.39 -11.16
CA ASP A 22 -8.27 -4.72 -11.12
C ASP A 22 -9.01 -3.99 -10.00
N LYS A 23 -8.28 -3.43 -9.02
CA LYS A 23 -8.88 -2.66 -7.92
C LYS A 23 -8.50 -1.20 -7.96
N LEU A 24 -7.21 -0.85 -7.95
CA LEU A 24 -6.80 0.55 -7.81
C LEU A 24 -6.96 1.36 -9.10
N THR A 25 -6.49 0.87 -10.24
CA THR A 25 -6.57 1.63 -11.49
C THR A 25 -7.97 1.68 -12.09
N GLY A 26 -8.89 0.84 -11.60
CA GLY A 26 -10.31 0.88 -11.98
C GLY A 26 -11.14 1.92 -11.24
N LEU A 27 -10.57 2.63 -10.26
CA LEU A 27 -11.27 3.67 -9.52
C LEU A 27 -11.18 5.01 -10.27
N ASP A 28 -12.35 5.59 -10.58
CA ASP A 28 -12.43 6.93 -11.14
C ASP A 28 -11.76 7.94 -10.19
N GLY A 29 -10.73 8.62 -10.71
CA GLY A 29 -9.94 9.61 -9.97
C GLY A 29 -8.53 9.16 -9.59
N VAL A 30 -8.18 7.88 -9.77
CA VAL A 30 -6.79 7.42 -9.61
C VAL A 30 -5.97 7.82 -10.84
N ARG A 31 -5.28 8.96 -10.74
CA ARG A 31 -4.45 9.51 -11.82
C ARG A 31 -3.07 8.85 -11.96
N GLY A 32 -2.61 8.18 -10.91
CA GLY A 32 -1.31 7.53 -10.90
C GLY A 32 -1.04 6.85 -9.55
N VAL A 33 -0.25 5.78 -9.59
CA VAL A 33 0.13 5.01 -8.41
C VAL A 33 1.65 4.96 -8.34
N HIS A 34 2.20 5.26 -7.16
CA HIS A 34 3.60 5.07 -6.85
C HIS A 34 3.72 4.10 -5.68
N SER A 35 4.46 3.02 -5.87
CA SER A 35 4.53 1.92 -4.91
C SER A 35 5.95 1.72 -4.40
N SER A 36 6.06 1.37 -3.12
CA SER A 36 7.31 1.00 -2.46
C SER A 36 7.09 -0.26 -1.63
N PHE A 37 8.10 -1.13 -1.61
CA PHE A 37 8.03 -2.42 -0.92
C PHE A 37 8.92 -2.42 0.31
N VAL A 38 8.37 -2.89 1.43
CA VAL A 38 9.11 -3.02 2.69
C VAL A 38 9.99 -4.26 2.61
N LEU A 39 11.31 -4.05 2.51
CA LEU A 39 12.30 -5.14 2.49
C LEU A 39 12.49 -5.77 3.87
N ARG A 40 12.47 -4.94 4.91
CA ARG A 40 12.60 -5.35 6.31
C ARG A 40 11.82 -4.40 7.19
N LYS A 41 11.08 -4.94 8.17
CA LYS A 41 10.50 -4.16 9.26
C LYS A 41 11.47 -4.13 10.43
N VAL A 42 12.04 -2.95 10.71
CA VAL A 42 13.01 -2.79 11.80
C VAL A 42 12.29 -2.61 13.13
N ILE A 43 11.18 -1.86 13.14
CA ILE A 43 10.32 -1.62 14.31
C ILE A 43 8.87 -1.71 13.85
N GLU A 44 8.04 -2.47 14.57
CA GLU A 44 6.60 -2.56 14.36
C GLU A 44 5.92 -2.45 15.73
N ARG A 45 5.27 -1.32 15.99
CA ARG A 45 4.61 -1.03 17.27
C ARG A 45 3.19 -0.57 16.97
N THR A 46 2.21 -1.24 17.55
CA THR A 46 0.78 -0.98 17.31
C THR A 46 0.08 -0.37 18.53
N GLU A 47 0.78 -0.26 19.66
CA GLU A 47 0.27 0.38 20.87
C GLU A 47 0.24 1.91 20.70
N LEU A 48 -0.84 2.53 21.17
CA LEU A 48 -0.93 3.98 21.27
C LEU A 48 -0.17 4.43 22.52
N PHE A 49 0.71 5.41 22.36
CA PHE A 49 1.36 6.02 23.51
C PHE A 49 0.33 6.83 24.31
N VAL A 50 0.06 6.39 25.54
CA VAL A 50 -0.74 7.11 26.53
C VAL A 50 0.21 7.48 27.66
N GLY A 51 0.66 8.74 27.65
CA GLY A 51 1.29 9.37 28.80
C GLY A 51 0.26 9.76 29.85
#